data_AF-A0A180FST7-F1
#
_entry.id   AF-A0A180FST7-F1
#
_cell.length_a   1.000
_cell.length_b   1.000
_cell.length_c   1.000
_cell.angle_alpha   90.00
_cell.angle_beta   90.00
_cell.angle_gamma   90.00
#
_symmetry.space_group_name_H-M   'P 1'
#
loop_
_entity.id
_entity.type
_entity.pdbx_description
1 polymer ?
#
loop_
_entity_poly.entity_id
_entity_poly.type
_entity_poly.pdbx_seq_one_letter_code
_entity_poly.pdbx_strand_id
1 'polypeptide(L)'
;MMKDISKHPCFNAEAKHQYARVHLPVAPKCNIQCNYCNRKYDCSNESRPGVTSTVLSPMQSVHYLKALTSTIPNISVIGIAGPGDPFANPEETLSTMKMVKQAFPDKIFCLSTNGLDLAPYIDELAEIGVSHVTITINSLRPETLANMYRWVRFNRRVYRGEAAGKVLLEQQLGNIIKLKEKGITVKINTVVCPGINDDEVEEVAQKVASLGADTMNCIPLYPTENTEFALLPEPSKPMMKGIKAAISKHIQPMAHCARCRADAAGLLGHDNTVAMDMIGQFSTMTVNRSEGRTRVAVASNEGLLVNLHLGEARKVYVFEKSLNGYHFVEIRNTPPEGRGMARWEELAAKTLGDCQAILVAGIGETPMKVMQQNGIRVIQMSGLIDAGLDAVYLNLPVKTLCRSDYTKCGESCRDAGNGCG
;
A
#
# COMPACT_ATOMS: atom_id res chain seq x y z
N MET A 1 -14.00 24.09 1.75
CA MET A 1 -12.88 25.00 2.06
C MET A 1 -11.67 24.54 1.27
N MET A 2 -11.01 25.45 0.57
CA MET A 2 -9.76 25.16 -0.15
C MET A 2 -8.65 24.92 0.90
N LYS A 3 -7.91 23.82 0.81
CA LYS A 3 -6.86 23.49 1.79
C LYS A 3 -5.68 24.44 1.62
N ASP A 4 -5.12 24.93 2.72
CA ASP A 4 -3.93 25.77 2.69
C ASP A 4 -2.68 24.92 2.40
N ILE A 5 -2.34 24.82 1.12
CA ILE A 5 -1.19 24.05 0.63
C ILE A 5 0.16 24.59 1.11
N SER A 6 0.22 25.83 1.60
CA SER A 6 1.45 26.44 2.12
C SER A 6 1.99 25.69 3.35
N LYS A 7 1.15 24.91 4.03
CA LYS A 7 1.52 24.11 5.20
C LYS A 7 2.26 22.81 4.88
N HIS A 8 2.47 22.49 3.60
CA HIS A 8 3.15 21.25 3.22
C HIS A 8 4.68 21.34 3.45
N PRO A 9 5.28 20.59 4.39
CA PRO A 9 6.69 20.77 4.79
C PRO A 9 7.72 20.34 3.74
N CYS A 10 7.34 19.49 2.77
CA CYS A 10 8.19 19.11 1.64
C CYS A 10 8.11 20.08 0.43
N PHE A 11 7.09 20.93 0.35
CA PHE A 11 6.89 21.84 -0.79
C PHE A 11 7.07 23.31 -0.37
N ASN A 12 6.99 23.61 0.92
CA ASN A 12 7.29 24.93 1.49
C ASN A 12 8.39 24.83 2.56
N ALA A 13 9.51 25.51 2.30
CA ALA A 13 10.67 25.51 3.18
C ALA A 13 10.40 26.15 4.56
N GLU A 14 9.46 27.10 4.65
CA GLU A 14 9.07 27.74 5.91
C GLU A 14 8.20 26.81 6.77
N ALA A 15 7.40 25.95 6.13
CA ALA A 15 6.51 25.02 6.80
C ALA A 15 7.25 23.87 7.50
N LYS A 16 8.48 23.53 7.06
CA LYS A 16 9.20 22.33 7.49
C LYS A 16 9.48 22.24 9.00
N HIS A 17 9.57 23.39 9.68
CA HIS A 17 9.83 23.48 11.12
C HIS A 17 8.55 23.60 11.97
N GLN A 18 7.41 23.90 11.34
CA GLN A 18 6.15 24.19 12.05
C GLN A 18 5.13 23.06 11.88
N TYR A 19 5.13 22.42 10.72
CA TYR A 19 4.10 21.46 10.34
C TYR A 19 4.66 20.05 10.19
N ALA A 20 3.99 19.10 10.84
CA ALA A 20 4.36 17.70 10.78
C ALA A 20 3.70 17.01 9.58
N ARG A 21 4.34 15.92 9.17
CA ARG A 21 3.87 14.99 8.14
C ARG A 21 3.86 13.57 8.69
N VAL A 22 3.03 12.73 8.10
CA VAL A 22 2.97 11.30 8.38
C VAL A 22 2.90 10.52 7.06
N HIS A 23 3.68 9.46 6.94
CA HIS A 23 3.59 8.50 5.84
C HIS A 23 2.94 7.22 6.33
N LEU A 24 2.01 6.68 5.53
CA LEU A 24 1.28 5.46 5.82
C LEU A 24 1.87 4.30 5.00
N PRO A 25 2.49 3.29 5.64
CA PRO A 25 3.14 2.18 4.94
C PRO A 25 2.10 1.14 4.51
N VAL A 26 1.36 1.41 3.43
CA VAL A 26 0.27 0.52 2.94
C VAL A 26 0.56 -0.15 1.61
N ALA A 27 1.69 0.18 0.97
CA ALA A 27 1.96 -0.21 -0.41
C ALA A 27 3.20 -1.12 -0.53
N PRO A 28 3.17 -2.40 -0.11
CA PRO A 28 4.37 -3.25 -0.05
C PRO A 28 4.89 -3.74 -1.42
N LYS A 29 4.00 -3.97 -2.39
CA LYS A 29 4.42 -4.46 -3.73
C LYS A 29 5.02 -3.33 -4.56
N CYS A 30 5.77 -3.68 -5.59
CA CYS A 30 6.25 -2.72 -6.57
C CYS A 30 6.38 -3.40 -7.94
N ASN A 31 6.24 -2.61 -9.00
CA ASN A 31 6.14 -3.01 -10.40
C ASN A 31 7.41 -2.72 -11.22
N ILE A 32 8.47 -2.15 -10.63
CA ILE A 32 9.79 -1.97 -11.26
C ILE A 32 10.91 -2.34 -10.29
N GLN A 33 12.02 -2.90 -10.77
CA GLN A 33 13.22 -3.14 -9.95
C GLN A 33 14.35 -2.18 -10.31
N CYS A 34 14.58 -1.19 -9.47
CA CYS A 34 15.74 -0.31 -9.60
C CYS A 34 17.03 -1.05 -9.20
N ASN A 35 18.14 -0.74 -9.86
CA ASN A 35 19.46 -1.30 -9.59
C ASN A 35 20.11 -0.76 -8.30
N TYR A 36 19.56 0.31 -7.73
CA TYR A 36 19.91 0.89 -6.43
C TYR A 36 18.92 0.55 -5.30
N CYS A 37 17.98 -0.38 -5.54
CA CYS A 37 16.94 -0.73 -4.56
C CYS A 37 17.06 -2.18 -4.12
N ASN A 38 16.93 -2.43 -2.82
CA ASN A 38 16.80 -3.75 -2.24
C ASN A 38 15.40 -3.90 -1.63
N ARG A 39 14.64 -4.90 -2.10
CA ARG A 39 13.22 -5.14 -1.75
C ARG A 39 12.98 -5.52 -0.31
N LYS A 40 14.03 -5.82 0.46
CA LYS A 40 13.93 -6.04 1.90
C LYS A 40 13.64 -4.74 2.67
N TYR A 41 13.86 -3.60 2.02
CA TYR A 41 13.74 -2.26 2.58
C TYR A 41 12.70 -1.43 1.81
N ASP A 42 12.29 -0.33 2.44
CA ASP A 42 11.44 0.71 1.88
C ASP A 42 12.04 1.30 0.59
N CYS A 43 11.17 1.87 -0.23
CA CYS A 43 11.51 2.41 -1.54
C CYS A 43 12.58 3.50 -1.43
N SER A 44 13.76 3.25 -2.02
CA SER A 44 14.88 4.19 -2.05
C SER A 44 14.58 5.52 -2.76
N ASN A 45 13.48 5.60 -3.53
CA ASN A 45 13.08 6.81 -4.23
C ASN A 45 12.54 7.90 -3.30
N GLU A 46 11.98 7.52 -2.15
CA GLU A 46 11.47 8.47 -1.14
C GLU A 46 12.13 8.31 0.22
N SER A 47 12.64 7.12 0.52
CA SER A 47 13.22 6.76 1.80
C SER A 47 14.73 6.62 1.76
N ARG A 48 15.37 6.92 2.89
CA ARG A 48 16.77 6.56 3.10
C ARG A 48 16.93 5.03 3.05
N PRO A 49 18.02 4.50 2.48
CA PRO A 49 18.19 3.04 2.37
C PRO A 49 18.28 2.32 3.71
N GLY A 50 18.02 1.01 3.69
CA GLY A 50 18.18 0.13 4.85
C GLY A 50 17.04 0.21 5.87
N VAL A 51 15.97 0.95 5.58
CA VAL A 51 14.80 1.09 6.44
C VAL A 51 13.75 0.06 6.04
N THR A 52 13.13 -0.62 6.98
CA THR A 52 11.96 -1.47 6.72
C THR A 52 10.80 -0.98 7.57
N SER A 53 9.71 -0.59 6.92
CA SER A 53 8.46 -0.23 7.59
C SER A 53 7.56 -1.46 7.74
N THR A 54 6.91 -1.56 8.90
CA THR A 54 5.82 -2.52 9.10
C THR A 54 4.60 -2.09 8.28
N VAL A 55 4.03 -3.01 7.52
CA VAL A 55 2.89 -2.71 6.64
C VAL A 55 1.60 -2.61 7.45
N LEU A 56 0.81 -1.58 7.17
CA LEU A 56 -0.53 -1.40 7.70
C LEU A 56 -1.58 -1.69 6.63
N SER A 57 -2.71 -2.26 7.04
CA SER A 57 -3.93 -2.26 6.24
C SER A 57 -4.58 -0.87 6.23
N PRO A 58 -5.46 -0.56 5.26
CA PRO A 58 -6.13 0.75 5.18
C PRO A 58 -6.81 1.18 6.48
N MET A 59 -7.44 0.24 7.18
CA MET A 59 -8.15 0.54 8.43
C MET A 59 -7.19 0.73 9.60
N GLN A 60 -6.12 -0.09 9.69
CA GLN A 60 -5.04 0.13 10.66
C GLN A 60 -4.46 1.54 10.53
N SER A 61 -4.25 2.01 9.31
CA SER A 61 -3.73 3.35 9.04
C SER A 61 -4.63 4.46 9.59
N VAL A 62 -5.96 4.32 9.50
CA VAL A 62 -6.90 5.30 10.06
C VAL A 62 -6.81 5.35 11.59
N HIS A 63 -6.79 4.21 12.26
CA HIS A 63 -6.67 4.15 13.72
C HIS A 63 -5.31 4.66 14.21
N TYR A 64 -4.25 4.28 13.51
CA TYR A 64 -2.91 4.80 13.75
C TYR A 64 -2.90 6.33 13.67
N LEU A 65 -3.49 6.91 12.63
CA LEU A 65 -3.60 8.36 12.49
C LEU A 65 -4.42 9.02 13.60
N LYS A 66 -5.56 8.44 14.00
CA LYS A 66 -6.37 8.96 15.12
C LYS A 66 -5.55 9.03 16.40
N ALA A 67 -4.76 8.00 16.70
CA ALA A 67 -3.87 8.00 17.85
C ALA A 67 -2.75 9.03 17.70
N LEU A 68 -2.12 9.12 16.52
CA LEU A 68 -1.06 10.08 16.25
C LEU A 68 -1.50 11.54 16.39
N THR A 69 -2.69 11.90 15.92
CA THR A 69 -3.16 13.29 15.98
C THR A 69 -3.31 13.80 17.41
N SER A 70 -3.51 12.90 18.38
CA SER A 70 -3.50 13.23 19.81
C SER A 70 -2.09 13.51 20.35
N THR A 71 -1.06 12.90 19.76
CA THR A 71 0.35 13.05 20.17
C THR A 71 1.07 14.16 19.39
N ILE A 72 0.72 14.35 18.12
CA ILE A 72 1.35 15.30 17.20
C ILE A 72 0.23 16.16 16.56
N PRO A 73 -0.27 17.17 17.27
CA PRO A 73 -1.44 17.94 16.84
C PRO A 73 -1.18 18.80 15.59
N ASN A 74 0.09 19.10 15.29
CA ASN A 74 0.50 19.88 14.12
C ASN A 74 0.72 19.04 12.85
N ILE A 75 0.22 17.80 12.78
CA ILE A 75 0.16 17.04 11.51
C ILE A 75 -0.74 17.80 10.52
N SER A 76 -0.14 18.20 9.40
CA SER A 76 -0.82 18.88 8.29
C SER A 76 -0.88 18.02 7.03
N VAL A 77 0.10 17.13 6.83
CA VAL A 77 0.24 16.31 5.64
C VAL A 77 0.16 14.83 5.98
N ILE A 78 -0.63 14.10 5.20
CA ILE A 78 -0.70 12.64 5.21
C ILE A 78 -0.29 12.14 3.82
N GLY A 79 0.74 11.31 3.78
CA GLY A 79 1.33 10.78 2.56
C GLY A 79 1.31 9.26 2.47
N ILE A 80 1.36 8.74 1.24
CA ILE A 80 1.67 7.32 0.98
C ILE A 80 2.91 7.29 0.07
N ALA A 81 3.97 6.64 0.53
CA ALA A 81 5.28 6.65 -0.13
C ALA A 81 5.95 5.27 -0.26
N GLY A 82 5.32 4.19 0.24
CA GLY A 82 5.91 2.85 0.21
C GLY A 82 5.25 1.86 1.17
N PRO A 83 5.92 0.74 1.51
CA PRO A 83 7.34 0.41 1.27
C PRO A 83 7.77 0.17 -0.19
N GLY A 84 6.85 -0.18 -1.07
CA GLY A 84 7.04 -0.40 -2.50
C GLY A 84 6.57 0.79 -3.35
N ASP A 85 5.69 0.55 -4.33
CA ASP A 85 5.05 1.60 -5.13
C ASP A 85 3.53 1.62 -4.89
N PRO A 86 2.91 2.78 -4.63
CA PRO A 86 1.47 2.85 -4.37
C PRO A 86 0.59 2.29 -5.49
N PHE A 87 0.97 2.41 -6.77
CA PHE A 87 0.15 1.91 -7.89
C PHE A 87 0.51 0.49 -8.33
N ALA A 88 1.49 -0.13 -7.68
CA ALA A 88 1.55 -1.59 -7.60
C ALA A 88 0.60 -2.17 -6.51
N ASN A 89 0.00 -1.32 -5.69
CA ASN A 89 -0.97 -1.65 -4.62
C ASN A 89 -2.18 -0.69 -4.68
N PRO A 90 -2.87 -0.57 -5.84
CA PRO A 90 -3.86 0.48 -6.05
C PRO A 90 -5.06 0.35 -5.11
N GLU A 91 -5.50 -0.88 -4.81
CA GLU A 91 -6.62 -1.15 -3.91
C GLU A 91 -6.32 -0.64 -2.49
N GLU A 92 -5.18 -1.03 -1.92
CA GLU A 92 -4.77 -0.62 -0.58
C GLU A 92 -4.51 0.88 -0.50
N THR A 93 -3.86 1.45 -1.52
CA THR A 93 -3.56 2.90 -1.59
C THR A 93 -4.84 3.73 -1.62
N LEU A 94 -5.74 3.46 -2.57
CA LEU A 94 -6.95 4.25 -2.76
C LEU A 94 -7.94 4.05 -1.61
N SER A 95 -8.09 2.81 -1.11
CA SER A 95 -8.92 2.54 0.08
C SER A 95 -8.41 3.32 1.28
N THR A 96 -7.09 3.38 1.49
CA THR A 96 -6.49 4.13 2.60
C THR A 96 -6.80 5.62 2.46
N MET A 97 -6.53 6.21 1.29
CA MET A 97 -6.76 7.64 1.09
C MET A 97 -8.24 8.02 1.23
N LYS A 98 -9.17 7.21 0.73
CA LYS A 98 -10.61 7.42 0.89
C LYS A 98 -11.04 7.41 2.36
N MET A 99 -10.62 6.40 3.13
CA MET A 99 -10.97 6.30 4.55
C MET A 99 -10.34 7.44 5.37
N VAL A 100 -9.09 7.78 5.07
CA VAL A 100 -8.40 8.89 5.75
C VAL A 100 -9.04 10.23 5.38
N LYS A 101 -9.47 10.45 4.14
CA LYS A 101 -10.19 11.66 3.73
C LYS A 101 -11.49 11.85 4.51
N GLN A 102 -12.21 10.78 4.81
CA GLN A 102 -13.43 10.83 5.63
C GLN A 102 -13.12 11.22 7.08
N ALA A 103 -12.06 10.66 7.67
CA ALA A 103 -11.68 10.93 9.06
C ALA A 103 -10.95 12.28 9.26
N PHE A 104 -10.19 12.73 8.25
CA PHE A 104 -9.30 13.88 8.32
C PHE A 104 -9.43 14.78 7.07
N PRO A 105 -10.63 15.36 6.82
CA PRO A 105 -10.91 16.06 5.58
C PRO A 105 -10.10 17.34 5.35
N ASP A 106 -9.57 17.92 6.43
CA ASP A 106 -8.77 19.15 6.51
C ASP A 106 -7.29 18.95 6.16
N LYS A 107 -6.79 17.72 6.18
CA LYS A 107 -5.37 17.41 5.95
C LYS A 107 -5.01 17.44 4.47
N ILE A 108 -3.77 17.83 4.18
CA ILE A 108 -3.17 17.80 2.85
C ILE A 108 -2.81 16.35 2.54
N PHE A 109 -3.18 15.87 1.35
CA PHE A 109 -2.84 14.53 0.89
C PHE A 109 -1.74 14.59 -0.14
N CYS A 110 -0.73 13.75 0.05
CA CYS A 110 0.36 13.58 -0.90
C CYS A 110 0.67 12.11 -1.17
N LEU A 111 1.42 11.90 -2.24
CA LEU A 111 1.71 10.60 -2.80
C LEU A 111 3.08 10.64 -3.47
N SER A 112 3.80 9.54 -3.43
CA SER A 112 4.94 9.33 -4.32
C SER A 112 4.83 8.03 -5.08
N THR A 113 5.25 8.03 -6.33
CA THR A 113 5.25 6.86 -7.20
C THR A 113 6.43 6.89 -8.15
N ASN A 114 6.80 5.71 -8.66
CA ASN A 114 7.67 5.60 -9.82
C ASN A 114 7.00 6.03 -11.14
N GLY A 115 5.66 6.18 -11.15
CA GLY A 115 4.91 6.69 -12.29
C GLY A 115 4.57 5.68 -13.39
N LEU A 116 4.80 4.38 -13.21
CA LEU A 116 4.48 3.38 -14.24
C LEU A 116 2.97 3.16 -14.40
N ASP A 117 2.27 2.86 -13.31
CA ASP A 117 0.86 2.43 -13.32
C ASP A 117 -0.10 3.51 -12.76
N LEU A 118 0.33 4.77 -12.70
CA LEU A 118 -0.44 5.87 -12.09
C LEU A 118 -1.64 6.31 -12.96
N ALA A 119 -1.49 6.32 -14.29
CA ALA A 119 -2.43 6.97 -15.21
C ALA A 119 -3.92 6.64 -14.99
N PRO A 120 -4.32 5.37 -14.76
CA PRO A 120 -5.73 5.01 -14.59
C PRO A 120 -6.40 5.59 -13.34
N TYR A 121 -5.62 6.07 -12.37
CA TYR A 121 -6.11 6.48 -11.05
C TYR A 121 -6.07 7.98 -10.83
N ILE A 122 -5.56 8.77 -11.79
CA ILE A 122 -5.37 10.22 -11.63
C ILE A 122 -6.71 10.94 -11.37
N ASP A 123 -7.79 10.54 -12.06
CA ASP A 123 -9.13 11.10 -11.83
C ASP A 123 -9.59 10.87 -10.39
N GLU A 124 -9.44 9.64 -9.90
CA GLU A 124 -9.84 9.26 -8.54
C GLU A 124 -8.99 9.98 -7.47
N LEU A 125 -7.69 10.16 -7.70
CA LEU A 125 -6.83 10.96 -6.81
C LEU A 125 -7.30 12.42 -6.71
N ALA A 126 -7.70 13.00 -7.84
CA ALA A 126 -8.25 14.35 -7.88
C ALA A 126 -9.58 14.44 -7.10
N GLU A 127 -10.47 13.47 -7.27
CA GLU A 127 -11.74 13.38 -6.53
C GLU A 127 -11.54 13.25 -5.01
N ILE A 128 -10.55 12.45 -4.58
CA ILE A 128 -10.16 12.33 -3.17
C ILE A 128 -9.60 13.68 -2.63
N GLY A 129 -9.08 14.53 -3.51
CA GLY A 129 -8.44 15.78 -3.17
C GLY A 129 -6.98 15.61 -2.75
N VAL A 130 -6.27 14.70 -3.43
CA VAL A 130 -4.80 14.64 -3.43
C VAL A 130 -4.27 15.89 -4.11
N SER A 131 -3.44 16.65 -3.40
CA SER A 131 -2.95 17.94 -3.90
C SER A 131 -1.52 17.87 -4.42
N HIS A 132 -0.74 16.86 -3.98
CA HIS A 132 0.66 16.74 -4.34
C HIS A 132 1.02 15.31 -4.75
N VAL A 133 1.65 15.16 -5.90
CA VAL A 133 2.17 13.87 -6.38
C VAL A 133 3.63 14.02 -6.73
N THR A 134 4.46 13.13 -6.20
CA THR A 134 5.85 12.99 -6.60
C THR A 134 5.99 11.85 -7.60
N ILE A 135 6.66 12.11 -8.73
CA ILE A 135 7.05 11.08 -9.70
C ILE A 135 8.57 10.97 -9.70
N THR A 136 9.11 9.75 -9.62
CA THR A 136 10.55 9.54 -9.79
C THR A 136 10.92 9.34 -11.24
N ILE A 137 11.65 10.28 -11.85
CA ILE A 137 12.14 10.22 -13.23
C ILE A 137 13.66 10.37 -13.19
N ASN A 138 14.37 9.32 -13.58
CA ASN A 138 15.83 9.29 -13.42
C ASN A 138 16.61 9.70 -14.69
N SER A 139 16.02 9.57 -15.87
CA SER A 139 16.65 9.88 -17.15
C SER A 139 15.58 9.98 -18.25
N LEU A 140 15.87 10.70 -19.33
CA LEU A 140 15.07 10.72 -20.57
C LEU A 140 15.57 9.71 -21.61
N ARG A 141 16.68 9.02 -21.33
CA ARG A 141 17.38 8.13 -22.26
C ARG A 141 17.08 6.68 -21.93
N PRO A 142 16.41 5.92 -22.83
CA PRO A 142 16.11 4.51 -22.61
C PRO A 142 17.31 3.63 -22.24
N GLU A 143 18.49 3.93 -22.79
CA GLU A 143 19.76 3.25 -22.54
C GLU A 143 20.26 3.49 -21.11
N THR A 144 20.15 4.72 -20.60
CA THR A 144 20.49 5.04 -19.20
C THR A 144 19.47 4.38 -18.26
N LEU A 145 18.18 4.45 -18.59
CA LEU A 145 17.14 3.75 -17.84
C LEU A 145 17.36 2.22 -17.84
N ALA A 146 17.84 1.63 -18.93
CA ALA A 146 18.20 0.20 -18.99
C ALA A 146 19.28 -0.17 -17.97
N ASN A 147 20.24 0.73 -17.72
CA ASN A 147 21.27 0.57 -16.71
C ASN A 147 20.75 0.82 -15.29
N MET A 148 19.68 1.59 -15.12
CA MET A 148 19.10 1.92 -13.82
C MET A 148 18.01 0.94 -13.35
N TYR A 149 17.34 0.23 -14.26
CA TYR A 149 16.24 -0.67 -13.93
C TYR A 149 16.47 -2.09 -14.49
N ARG A 150 16.56 -3.07 -13.58
CA ARG A 150 16.70 -4.50 -13.93
C ARG A 150 15.51 -5.03 -14.72
N TRP A 151 14.31 -4.59 -14.36
CA TRP A 151 13.06 -4.95 -15.05
C TRP A 151 11.93 -3.98 -14.72
N VAL A 152 10.97 -3.90 -15.64
CA VAL A 152 9.70 -3.16 -15.50
C VAL A 152 8.57 -4.14 -15.82
N ARG A 153 7.56 -4.25 -14.94
CA ARG A 153 6.39 -5.12 -15.14
C ARG A 153 5.15 -4.27 -15.39
N PHE A 154 4.70 -4.23 -16.64
CA PHE A 154 3.58 -3.42 -17.09
C PHE A 154 2.62 -4.28 -17.92
N ASN A 155 1.31 -4.10 -17.76
CA ASN A 155 0.27 -4.87 -18.49
C ASN A 155 0.51 -6.39 -18.50
N ARG A 156 0.83 -6.96 -17.32
CA ARG A 156 1.12 -8.39 -17.12
C ARG A 156 2.33 -8.92 -17.90
N ARG A 157 3.14 -8.04 -18.51
CA ARG A 157 4.38 -8.38 -19.22
C ARG A 157 5.59 -7.80 -18.50
N VAL A 158 6.71 -8.53 -18.55
CA VAL A 158 8.01 -8.07 -18.03
C VAL A 158 8.87 -7.57 -19.18
N TYR A 159 9.33 -6.33 -19.06
CA TYR A 159 10.25 -5.65 -19.96
C TYR A 159 11.64 -5.56 -19.32
N ARG A 160 12.69 -5.58 -20.14
CA ARG A 160 14.10 -5.42 -19.75
C ARG A 160 14.85 -4.56 -20.76
N GLY A 161 16.02 -4.06 -20.37
CA GLY A 161 16.86 -3.23 -21.22
C GLY A 161 16.15 -1.94 -21.64
N GLU A 162 16.49 -1.40 -22.81
CA GLU A 162 15.88 -0.17 -23.32
C GLU A 162 14.36 -0.27 -23.47
N ALA A 163 13.82 -1.46 -23.76
CA ALA A 163 12.37 -1.64 -23.85
C ALA A 163 11.67 -1.36 -22.52
N ALA A 164 12.31 -1.70 -21.39
CA ALA A 164 11.81 -1.31 -20.06
C ALA A 164 11.87 0.21 -19.86
N GLY A 165 13.00 0.83 -20.25
CA GLY A 165 13.18 2.28 -20.17
C GLY A 165 12.14 3.04 -20.98
N LYS A 166 11.87 2.63 -22.22
CA LYS A 166 10.86 3.24 -23.11
C LYS A 166 9.46 3.21 -22.49
N VAL A 167 9.02 2.03 -22.04
CA VAL A 167 7.70 1.86 -21.42
C VAL A 167 7.56 2.71 -20.17
N LEU A 168 8.57 2.70 -19.28
CA LEU A 168 8.54 3.48 -18.04
C LEU A 168 8.48 4.99 -18.33
N LEU A 169 9.36 5.48 -19.20
CA LEU A 169 9.47 6.90 -19.53
C LEU A 169 8.19 7.45 -20.16
N GLU A 170 7.59 6.69 -21.09
CA GLU A 170 6.34 7.08 -21.75
C GLU A 170 5.22 7.32 -20.72
N GLN A 171 5.07 6.40 -19.76
CA GLN A 171 4.07 6.54 -18.69
C GLN A 171 4.40 7.74 -17.78
N GLN A 172 5.65 7.87 -17.35
CA GLN A 172 6.09 8.94 -16.46
C GLN A 172 5.82 10.34 -17.02
N LEU A 173 6.21 10.60 -18.28
CA LEU A 173 6.02 11.91 -18.91
C LEU A 173 4.53 12.20 -19.15
N GLY A 174 3.76 11.21 -19.61
CA GLY A 174 2.32 11.36 -19.80
C GLY A 174 1.57 11.65 -18.50
N ASN A 175 2.04 11.11 -17.38
CA ASN A 175 1.44 11.36 -16.06
C ASN A 175 1.63 12.78 -15.58
N ILE A 176 2.75 13.45 -15.90
CA ILE A 176 2.94 14.87 -15.54
C ILE A 176 1.80 15.71 -16.12
N ILE A 177 1.55 15.58 -17.43
CA ILE A 177 0.52 16.32 -18.15
C ILE A 177 -0.86 16.08 -17.51
N LYS A 178 -1.23 14.81 -17.33
CA LYS A 178 -2.53 14.42 -16.75
C LYS A 178 -2.72 14.93 -15.32
N LEU A 179 -1.68 14.91 -14.50
CA LEU A 179 -1.75 15.47 -13.14
C LEU A 179 -1.97 16.99 -13.18
N LYS A 180 -1.28 17.70 -14.08
CA LYS A 180 -1.43 19.15 -14.22
C LYS A 180 -2.82 19.55 -14.75
N GLU A 181 -3.40 18.77 -15.66
CA GLU A 181 -4.80 18.94 -16.10
C GLU A 181 -5.80 18.86 -14.95
N LYS A 182 -5.47 18.13 -13.87
CA LYS A 182 -6.27 18.06 -12.64
C LYS A 182 -5.90 19.10 -11.58
N GLY A 183 -4.97 20.01 -11.88
CA GLY A 183 -4.52 21.03 -10.94
C GLY A 183 -3.69 20.47 -9.77
N ILE A 184 -3.10 19.28 -9.92
CA ILE A 184 -2.26 18.67 -8.90
C ILE A 184 -0.84 19.24 -8.99
N THR A 185 -0.21 19.51 -7.83
CA THR A 185 1.19 19.90 -7.76
C THR A 185 2.08 18.68 -7.99
N VAL A 186 2.99 18.76 -8.98
CA VAL A 186 3.87 17.68 -9.40
C VAL A 186 5.30 17.99 -8.98
N LYS A 187 5.88 17.10 -8.18
CA LYS A 187 7.31 17.10 -7.84
C LYS A 187 8.01 15.98 -8.58
N ILE A 188 9.20 16.25 -9.11
CA ILE A 188 10.04 15.22 -9.72
C ILE A 188 11.17 14.85 -8.77
N ASN A 189 11.32 13.56 -8.45
CA ASN A 189 12.54 13.06 -7.84
C ASN A 189 13.46 12.48 -8.91
N THR A 190 14.76 12.71 -8.76
CA THR A 190 15.80 12.08 -9.59
C THR A 190 16.89 11.56 -8.69
N VAL A 191 17.16 10.26 -8.73
CA VAL A 191 18.31 9.66 -8.04
C VAL A 191 19.54 9.87 -8.93
N VAL A 192 20.51 10.62 -8.43
CA VAL A 192 21.76 10.94 -9.14
C VAL A 192 22.78 9.84 -8.87
N CYS A 193 23.13 9.10 -9.90
CA CYS A 193 24.09 8.00 -9.90
C CYS A 193 25.32 8.41 -10.72
N PRO A 194 26.50 8.61 -10.08
CA PRO A 194 27.70 9.06 -10.78
C PRO A 194 28.15 8.11 -11.88
N GLY A 195 28.47 8.66 -13.05
CA GLY A 195 28.86 7.91 -14.25
C GLY A 195 27.71 7.18 -14.94
N ILE A 196 26.45 7.41 -14.53
CA ILE A 196 25.27 6.77 -15.10
C ILE A 196 24.30 7.81 -15.67
N ASN A 197 23.86 8.79 -14.86
CA ASN A 197 22.87 9.79 -15.27
C ASN A 197 23.20 11.21 -14.78
N ASP A 198 24.35 11.42 -14.15
CA ASP A 198 24.73 12.68 -13.51
C ASP A 198 24.93 13.83 -14.50
N ASP A 199 25.28 13.53 -15.75
CA ASP A 199 25.37 14.47 -16.86
C ASP A 199 24.02 14.73 -17.56
N GLU A 200 22.98 13.93 -17.27
CA GLU A 200 21.65 14.02 -17.92
C GLU A 200 20.63 14.82 -17.10
N VAL A 201 20.94 15.16 -15.84
CA VAL A 201 19.96 15.71 -14.90
C VAL A 201 19.41 17.08 -15.32
N GLU A 202 20.23 17.93 -15.96
CA GLU A 202 19.78 19.23 -16.48
C GLU A 202 18.76 19.05 -17.62
N GLU A 203 18.96 18.05 -18.49
CA GLU A 203 18.05 17.70 -19.58
C GLU A 203 16.70 17.23 -19.03
N VAL A 204 16.72 16.36 -18.00
CA VAL A 204 15.51 15.94 -17.28
C VAL A 204 14.76 17.15 -16.72
N ALA A 205 15.48 18.05 -16.04
CA ALA A 205 14.89 19.25 -15.43
C ALA A 205 14.19 20.14 -16.47
N GLN A 206 14.85 20.41 -17.59
CA GLN A 206 14.28 21.19 -18.69
C GLN A 206 13.01 20.54 -19.24
N LYS A 207 13.05 19.21 -19.48
CA LYS A 207 11.90 18.50 -20.03
C LYS A 207 10.71 18.49 -19.08
N VAL A 208 10.90 18.12 -17.81
CA VAL A 208 9.79 18.03 -16.86
C VAL A 208 9.20 19.42 -16.55
N ALA A 209 10.02 20.47 -16.52
CA ALA A 209 9.54 21.85 -16.41
C ALA A 209 8.65 22.23 -17.60
N SER A 210 9.04 21.88 -18.83
CA SER A 210 8.23 22.14 -20.04
C SER A 210 6.88 21.41 -20.03
N LEU A 211 6.76 20.32 -19.25
CA LEU A 211 5.53 19.56 -19.07
C LEU A 211 4.69 20.06 -17.88
N GLY A 212 5.18 21.05 -17.13
CA GLY A 212 4.47 21.69 -16.02
C GLY A 212 4.79 21.16 -14.62
N ALA A 213 5.88 20.41 -14.43
CA ALA A 213 6.33 20.06 -13.08
C ALA A 213 6.68 21.32 -12.26
N ASP A 214 6.30 21.34 -10.99
CA ASP A 214 6.39 22.53 -10.13
C ASP A 214 7.75 22.62 -9.40
N THR A 215 8.34 21.48 -9.06
CA THR A 215 9.65 21.43 -8.39
C THR A 215 10.37 20.12 -8.69
N MET A 216 11.68 20.10 -8.50
CA MET A 216 12.52 18.93 -8.68
C MET A 216 13.44 18.73 -7.46
N ASN A 217 13.63 17.48 -7.06
CA ASN A 217 14.50 17.07 -5.97
C ASN A 217 15.52 16.04 -6.48
N CYS A 218 16.77 16.47 -6.59
CA CYS A 218 17.89 15.58 -6.93
C CYS A 218 18.44 14.94 -5.66
N ILE A 219 18.24 13.63 -5.53
CA ILE A 219 18.64 12.82 -4.40
C ILE A 219 19.94 12.12 -4.79
N PRO A 220 21.05 12.25 -4.04
CA PRO A 220 22.25 11.52 -4.38
C PRO A 220 22.06 10.03 -4.08
N LEU A 221 22.58 9.18 -4.96
CA LEU A 221 22.69 7.75 -4.73
C LEU A 221 23.39 7.49 -3.39
N TYR A 222 22.85 6.54 -2.63
CA TYR A 222 23.52 5.98 -1.47
C TYR A 222 23.74 4.49 -1.74
N PRO A 223 25.00 4.05 -1.89
CA PRO A 223 25.34 2.66 -2.19
C PRO A 223 24.76 1.75 -1.13
N THR A 224 23.95 0.81 -1.57
CA THR A 224 23.22 -0.09 -0.68
C THR A 224 23.71 -1.51 -0.92
N GLU A 225 24.10 -2.20 0.15
CA GLU A 225 24.53 -3.60 0.05
C GLU A 225 23.47 -4.48 -0.62
N ASN A 226 23.94 -5.49 -1.36
CA ASN A 226 23.09 -6.41 -2.11
C ASN A 226 22.21 -5.71 -3.18
N THR A 227 22.74 -4.65 -3.80
CA THR A 227 22.18 -4.02 -5.00
C THR A 227 23.22 -4.00 -6.11
N GLU A 228 22.80 -3.87 -7.37
CA GLU A 228 23.74 -3.78 -8.50
C GLU A 228 24.61 -2.51 -8.40
N PHE A 229 24.11 -1.47 -7.73
CA PHE A 229 24.80 -0.19 -7.52
C PHE A 229 25.53 -0.11 -6.18
N ALA A 230 25.76 -1.24 -5.49
CA ALA A 230 26.43 -1.30 -4.19
C ALA A 230 27.88 -0.76 -4.22
N LEU A 231 28.55 -0.80 -5.37
CA LEU A 231 29.94 -0.37 -5.55
C LEU A 231 30.09 0.98 -6.24
N LEU A 232 28.98 1.62 -6.65
CA LEU A 232 29.06 2.98 -7.19
C LEU A 232 29.43 3.95 -6.07
N PRO A 233 30.21 5.01 -6.36
CA PRO A 233 30.50 6.04 -5.37
C PRO A 233 29.26 6.89 -5.07
N GLU A 234 29.19 7.44 -3.86
CA GLU A 234 28.24 8.52 -3.56
C GLU A 234 28.60 9.78 -4.38
N PRO A 235 27.60 10.49 -4.95
CA PRO A 235 27.81 11.81 -5.53
C PRO A 235 28.49 12.77 -4.54
N SER A 236 29.57 13.41 -4.98
CA SER A 236 30.28 14.38 -4.15
C SER A 236 29.42 15.63 -3.88
N LYS A 237 29.65 16.32 -2.76
CA LYS A 237 28.97 17.59 -2.47
C LYS A 237 29.14 18.64 -3.59
N PRO A 238 30.34 18.82 -4.20
CA PRO A 238 30.52 19.70 -5.35
C PRO A 238 29.67 19.29 -6.57
N MET A 239 29.61 17.99 -6.89
CA MET A 239 28.77 17.48 -7.98
C MET A 239 27.29 17.80 -7.74
N MET A 240 26.78 17.50 -6.55
CA MET A 240 25.38 17.80 -6.21
C MET A 240 25.08 19.31 -6.22
N LYS A 241 26.05 20.15 -5.82
CA LYS A 241 25.92 21.61 -5.91
C LYS A 241 25.87 22.08 -7.37
N GLY A 242 26.71 21.51 -8.23
CA GLY A 242 26.72 21.78 -9.67
C GLY A 242 25.40 21.41 -10.34
N ILE A 243 24.90 20.19 -10.08
CA ILE A 243 23.60 19.72 -10.59
C ILE A 243 22.47 20.64 -10.11
N LYS A 244 22.44 21.01 -8.83
CA LYS A 244 21.43 21.95 -8.31
C LYS A 244 21.48 23.31 -9.01
N ALA A 245 22.68 23.84 -9.28
CA ALA A 245 22.83 25.10 -10.01
C ALA A 245 22.36 24.98 -11.47
N ALA A 246 22.63 23.84 -12.12
CA ALA A 246 22.19 23.56 -13.48
C ALA A 246 20.67 23.50 -13.60
N ILE A 247 20.01 22.69 -12.75
CA ILE A 247 18.54 22.55 -12.80
C ILE A 247 17.79 23.83 -12.39
N SER A 248 18.40 24.67 -11.54
CA SER A 248 17.80 25.95 -11.08
C SER A 248 17.52 26.93 -12.22
N LYS A 249 18.15 26.74 -13.40
CA LYS A 249 17.88 27.53 -14.60
C LYS A 249 16.50 27.20 -15.21
N HIS A 250 15.95 26.02 -14.92
CA HIS A 250 14.76 25.47 -15.57
C HIS A 250 13.60 25.24 -14.59
N ILE A 251 13.90 24.82 -13.36
CA ILE A 251 12.90 24.47 -12.35
C ILE A 251 13.42 24.78 -10.95
N GLN A 252 12.54 25.21 -10.04
CA GLN A 252 12.93 25.49 -8.67
C GLN A 252 13.30 24.19 -7.94
N PRO A 253 14.56 24.02 -7.49
CA PRO A 253 14.97 22.79 -6.82
C PRO A 253 14.53 22.77 -5.34
N MET A 254 14.17 21.59 -4.85
CA MET A 254 13.95 21.37 -3.42
C MET A 254 15.29 21.37 -2.67
N ALA A 255 15.46 22.31 -1.74
CA ALA A 255 16.71 22.46 -0.99
C ALA A 255 16.76 21.70 0.35
N HIS A 256 15.61 21.30 0.90
CA HIS A 256 15.46 20.90 2.31
C HIS A 256 15.00 19.44 2.50
N CYS A 257 15.21 18.56 1.51
CA CYS A 257 14.81 17.16 1.59
C CYS A 257 15.57 16.41 2.69
N ALA A 258 14.84 15.72 3.57
CA ALA A 258 15.40 14.88 4.65
C ALA A 258 15.33 13.37 4.34
N ARG A 259 14.94 12.96 3.13
CA ARG A 259 14.79 11.54 2.69
C ARG A 259 13.94 10.71 3.66
N CYS A 260 12.66 11.06 3.76
CA CYS A 260 11.74 10.51 4.75
C CYS A 260 11.48 9.01 4.57
N ARG A 261 11.36 8.27 5.67
CA ARG A 261 10.95 6.86 5.67
C ARG A 261 9.51 6.68 5.14
N ALA A 262 9.14 5.47 4.71
CA ALA A 262 7.76 5.17 4.30
C ALA A 262 6.78 5.17 5.49
N ASP A 263 7.31 5.17 6.70
CA ASP A 263 6.60 5.28 7.98
C ASP A 263 6.97 6.56 8.77
N ALA A 264 7.54 7.57 8.11
CA ALA A 264 7.95 8.81 8.77
C ALA A 264 6.76 9.52 9.42
N ALA A 265 6.91 9.95 10.67
CA ALA A 265 5.93 10.77 11.39
C ALA A 265 6.66 11.89 12.17
N GLY A 266 6.15 13.12 12.16
CA GLY A 266 6.74 14.25 12.92
C GLY A 266 7.20 15.42 12.03
N LEU A 267 8.19 16.20 12.45
CA LEU A 267 8.76 17.31 11.66
C LEU A 267 9.83 16.83 10.69
N LEU A 268 10.01 17.55 9.58
CA LEU A 268 10.98 17.16 8.56
C LEU A 268 12.41 17.14 9.12
N GLY A 269 13.04 15.96 9.12
CA GLY A 269 14.37 15.74 9.70
C GLY A 269 14.38 15.46 11.21
N HIS A 270 13.23 15.56 11.88
CA HIS A 270 13.04 15.26 13.30
C HIS A 270 11.83 14.32 13.45
N ASP A 271 12.04 13.08 13.01
CA ASP A 271 11.03 12.03 13.11
C ASP A 271 10.76 11.66 14.58
N ASN A 272 9.49 11.45 14.91
CA ASN A 272 9.06 11.01 16.22
C ASN A 272 9.15 9.48 16.30
N THR A 273 10.08 8.98 17.11
CA THR A 273 10.34 7.53 17.25
C THR A 273 9.17 6.79 17.89
N VAL A 274 8.49 7.41 18.87
CA VAL A 274 7.30 6.82 19.52
C VAL A 274 6.19 6.61 18.49
N ALA A 275 6.00 7.58 17.59
CA ALA A 275 5.04 7.47 16.49
C ALA A 275 5.40 6.32 15.53
N MET A 276 6.68 6.03 15.31
CA MET A 276 7.10 4.88 14.50
C MET A 276 6.88 3.55 15.23
N ASP A 277 7.20 3.49 16.52
CA ASP A 277 7.01 2.28 17.34
C ASP A 277 5.53 1.88 17.45
N MET A 278 4.63 2.87 17.47
CA MET A 278 3.18 2.65 17.44
C MET A 278 2.74 1.85 16.21
N ILE A 279 3.41 1.94 15.06
CA ILE A 279 3.04 1.20 13.86
C ILE A 279 3.11 -0.31 14.11
N GLY A 280 4.10 -0.78 14.85
CA GLY A 280 4.18 -2.18 15.26
C GLY A 280 2.95 -2.62 16.05
N GLN A 281 2.47 -1.78 16.96
CA GLN A 281 1.28 -2.05 17.77
C GLN A 281 0.00 -2.05 16.92
N PHE A 282 -0.15 -1.09 16.01
CA PHE A 282 -1.32 -1.04 15.13
C PHE A 282 -1.31 -2.11 14.05
N SER A 283 -0.14 -2.61 13.65
CA SER A 283 -0.03 -3.69 12.67
C SER A 283 -0.54 -5.04 13.19
N THR A 284 -0.42 -5.27 14.51
CA THR A 284 -0.93 -6.47 15.18
C THR A 284 -2.38 -6.31 15.64
N MET A 285 -2.92 -5.10 15.58
CA MET A 285 -4.32 -4.85 15.87
C MET A 285 -5.19 -5.65 14.90
N THR A 286 -6.04 -6.51 15.44
CA THR A 286 -7.11 -7.17 14.70
C THR A 286 -8.14 -6.12 14.32
N VAL A 287 -7.94 -5.49 13.17
CA VAL A 287 -8.86 -4.45 12.71
C VAL A 287 -10.02 -5.15 12.06
N ASN A 288 -10.99 -5.35 12.91
CA ASN A 288 -12.31 -5.79 12.63
C ASN A 288 -12.98 -4.73 11.76
N ARG A 289 -13.28 -5.02 10.48
CA ARG A 289 -14.09 -4.15 9.57
C ARG A 289 -15.56 -4.08 10.03
N SER A 290 -15.78 -4.31 11.31
CA SER A 290 -17.02 -4.66 11.95
C SER A 290 -17.41 -3.62 13.00
N GLU A 291 -17.19 -2.34 12.74
CA GLU A 291 -18.01 -1.32 13.41
C GLU A 291 -19.48 -1.62 13.06
N GLY A 292 -20.19 -2.25 14.01
CA GLY A 292 -21.57 -2.71 13.88
C GLY A 292 -21.78 -4.20 13.58
N ARG A 293 -20.73 -5.00 13.29
CA ARG A 293 -20.90 -6.45 13.02
C ARG A 293 -20.51 -7.28 14.24
N THR A 294 -21.49 -7.78 14.96
CA THR A 294 -21.29 -8.53 16.21
C THR A 294 -21.26 -10.03 16.01
N ARG A 295 -21.62 -10.55 14.83
CA ARG A 295 -21.91 -11.97 14.62
C ARG A 295 -20.76 -12.76 14.00
N VAL A 296 -20.75 -14.07 14.22
CA VAL A 296 -19.78 -15.00 13.64
C VAL A 296 -20.51 -16.12 12.92
N ALA A 297 -20.15 -16.35 11.65
CA ALA A 297 -20.68 -17.46 10.88
C ALA A 297 -19.80 -18.70 11.02
N VAL A 298 -20.40 -19.88 10.93
CA VAL A 298 -19.70 -21.16 11.07
C VAL A 298 -20.16 -22.12 9.99
N ALA A 299 -19.19 -22.66 9.23
CA ALA A 299 -19.42 -23.77 8.32
C ALA A 299 -19.42 -25.09 9.12
N SER A 300 -20.63 -25.57 9.41
CA SER A 300 -20.87 -26.79 10.17
C SER A 300 -21.97 -27.63 9.51
N ASN A 301 -21.89 -28.95 9.64
CA ASN A 301 -22.98 -29.83 9.18
C ASN A 301 -24.11 -29.90 10.23
N GLU A 302 -23.74 -29.93 11.50
CA GLU A 302 -24.60 -30.18 12.67
C GLU A 302 -24.79 -28.97 13.59
N GLY A 303 -23.95 -27.94 13.49
CA GLY A 303 -24.00 -26.75 14.35
C GLY A 303 -23.25 -26.87 15.68
N LEU A 304 -22.36 -27.87 15.82
CA LEU A 304 -21.56 -28.12 17.03
C LEU A 304 -20.04 -28.04 16.78
N LEU A 305 -19.59 -28.52 15.62
CA LEU A 305 -18.19 -28.51 15.22
C LEU A 305 -17.97 -27.69 13.95
N VAL A 306 -16.81 -27.03 13.87
CA VAL A 306 -16.28 -26.53 12.61
C VAL A 306 -15.71 -27.73 11.86
N ASN A 307 -16.41 -28.18 10.81
CA ASN A 307 -16.06 -29.41 10.08
C ASN A 307 -16.31 -29.35 8.57
N LEU A 308 -16.80 -28.22 8.03
CA LEU A 308 -17.05 -28.08 6.60
C LEU A 308 -16.07 -27.13 5.93
N HIS A 309 -15.65 -27.52 4.72
CA HIS A 309 -14.99 -26.63 3.79
C HIS A 309 -16.01 -25.60 3.25
N LEU A 310 -15.61 -24.33 3.10
CA LEU A 310 -16.55 -23.26 2.68
C LEU A 310 -17.18 -23.52 1.31
N GLY A 311 -16.44 -24.20 0.43
CA GLY A 311 -16.90 -24.64 -0.89
C GLY A 311 -18.17 -25.49 -0.85
N GLU A 312 -18.25 -26.37 0.14
CA GLU A 312 -19.26 -27.43 0.29
C GLU A 312 -20.38 -27.03 1.26
N ALA A 313 -20.15 -26.00 2.08
CA ALA A 313 -21.11 -25.51 3.04
C ALA A 313 -22.32 -24.90 2.31
N ARG A 314 -23.43 -25.64 2.27
CA ARG A 314 -24.74 -25.16 1.75
C ARG A 314 -25.45 -24.20 2.70
N LYS A 315 -25.06 -24.23 3.97
CA LYS A 315 -25.58 -23.39 5.04
C LYS A 315 -24.46 -23.03 6.01
N VAL A 316 -24.65 -21.92 6.71
CA VAL A 316 -23.78 -21.47 7.80
C VAL A 316 -24.62 -21.19 9.04
N TYR A 317 -24.04 -21.48 10.19
CA TYR A 317 -24.64 -21.25 11.50
C TYR A 317 -24.11 -19.93 12.04
N VAL A 318 -25.00 -19.03 12.44
CA VAL A 318 -24.63 -17.69 12.91
C VAL A 318 -24.76 -17.64 14.42
N PHE A 319 -23.71 -17.14 15.08
CA PHE A 319 -23.60 -17.03 16.53
C PHE A 319 -23.33 -15.58 16.94
N GLU A 320 -23.75 -15.25 18.16
CA GLU A 320 -23.55 -13.93 18.76
C GLU A 320 -23.15 -14.05 20.23
N LYS A 321 -22.32 -13.10 20.70
CA LYS A 321 -21.88 -13.04 22.09
C LYS A 321 -22.99 -12.47 22.98
N SER A 322 -23.31 -13.18 24.04
CA SER A 322 -24.20 -12.76 25.13
C SER A 322 -23.42 -12.54 26.42
N LEU A 323 -24.09 -12.07 27.48
CA LEU A 323 -23.48 -11.92 28.82
C LEU A 323 -22.99 -13.26 29.41
N ASN A 324 -23.59 -14.38 29.02
CA ASN A 324 -23.34 -15.71 29.59
C ASN A 324 -22.61 -16.68 28.63
N GLY A 325 -21.96 -16.16 27.60
CA GLY A 325 -21.25 -16.97 26.58
C GLY A 325 -21.80 -16.74 25.18
N TYR A 326 -21.84 -17.77 24.35
CA TYR A 326 -22.29 -17.67 22.96
C TYR A 326 -23.69 -18.26 22.80
N HIS A 327 -24.50 -17.63 21.97
CA HIS A 327 -25.79 -18.19 21.61
C HIS A 327 -25.94 -18.27 20.09
N PHE A 328 -26.63 -19.30 19.66
CA PHE A 328 -27.02 -19.50 18.27
C PHE A 328 -28.13 -18.52 17.90
N VAL A 329 -27.97 -17.85 16.76
CA VAL A 329 -28.91 -16.85 16.25
C VAL A 329 -29.81 -17.48 15.18
N GLU A 330 -29.21 -17.97 14.10
CA GLU A 330 -29.95 -18.48 12.93
C GLU A 330 -29.07 -19.32 11.99
N ILE A 331 -29.72 -20.03 11.05
CA ILE A 331 -29.06 -20.69 9.92
C ILE A 331 -29.28 -19.85 8.67
N ARG A 332 -28.22 -19.59 7.90
CA ARG A 332 -28.31 -18.93 6.60
C ARG A 332 -27.87 -19.85 5.48
N ASN A 333 -28.62 -19.86 4.37
CA ASN A 333 -28.23 -20.61 3.18
C ASN A 333 -27.12 -19.87 2.43
N THR A 334 -26.12 -20.61 1.96
CA THR A 334 -25.09 -20.07 1.08
C THR A 334 -25.59 -20.01 -0.36
N PRO A 335 -25.05 -19.12 -1.20
CA PRO A 335 -25.45 -19.07 -2.61
C PRO A 335 -25.05 -20.37 -3.34
N PRO A 336 -25.81 -20.77 -4.39
CA PRO A 336 -25.60 -22.02 -5.11
C PRO A 336 -24.18 -22.16 -5.67
N GLU A 337 -23.72 -23.41 -5.74
CA GLU A 337 -22.45 -23.78 -6.37
C GLU A 337 -22.44 -23.46 -7.88
N GLY A 338 -21.25 -23.38 -8.49
CA GLY A 338 -21.09 -23.19 -9.94
C GLY A 338 -21.18 -21.73 -10.45
N ARG A 339 -21.33 -20.73 -9.57
CA ARG A 339 -21.41 -19.31 -9.95
C ARG A 339 -20.07 -18.54 -9.94
N GLY A 340 -18.94 -19.23 -9.82
CA GLY A 340 -17.62 -18.60 -9.83
C GLY A 340 -17.44 -17.50 -8.75
N MET A 341 -16.80 -16.39 -9.11
CA MET A 341 -16.56 -15.23 -8.22
C MET A 341 -17.86 -14.64 -7.63
N ALA A 342 -18.92 -14.54 -8.43
CA ALA A 342 -20.18 -13.92 -8.01
C ALA A 342 -20.82 -14.61 -6.79
N ARG A 343 -20.58 -15.93 -6.61
CA ARG A 343 -21.01 -16.68 -5.41
C ARG A 343 -20.43 -16.05 -4.14
N TRP A 344 -19.14 -15.72 -4.17
CA TRP A 344 -18.39 -15.28 -3.00
C TRP A 344 -18.70 -13.83 -2.65
N GLU A 345 -18.87 -12.98 -3.66
CA GLU A 345 -19.30 -11.59 -3.48
C GLU A 345 -20.70 -11.54 -2.85
N GLU A 346 -21.63 -12.37 -3.33
CA GLU A 346 -22.98 -12.46 -2.75
C GLU A 346 -22.96 -13.00 -1.32
N LEU A 347 -22.19 -14.07 -1.07
CA LEU A 347 -22.05 -14.64 0.27
C LEU A 347 -21.47 -13.61 1.24
N ALA A 348 -20.44 -12.88 0.85
CA ALA A 348 -19.76 -11.91 1.70
C ALA A 348 -20.62 -10.67 1.94
N ALA A 349 -21.22 -10.09 0.89
CA ALA A 349 -21.93 -8.83 0.99
C ALA A 349 -23.36 -8.98 1.52
N LYS A 350 -24.10 -10.01 1.10
CA LYS A 350 -25.51 -10.19 1.47
C LYS A 350 -25.70 -11.15 2.64
N THR A 351 -25.10 -12.34 2.56
CA THR A 351 -25.35 -13.39 3.55
C THR A 351 -24.56 -13.16 4.84
N LEU A 352 -23.36 -12.59 4.76
CA LEU A 352 -22.43 -12.41 5.88
C LEU A 352 -22.13 -10.93 6.17
N GLY A 353 -22.94 -10.01 5.63
CA GLY A 353 -22.70 -8.56 5.73
C GLY A 353 -22.71 -7.99 7.16
N ASP A 354 -23.24 -8.73 8.13
CA ASP A 354 -23.29 -8.42 9.57
C ASP A 354 -22.36 -9.31 10.42
N CYS A 355 -21.55 -10.16 9.76
CA CYS A 355 -20.60 -11.03 10.42
C CYS A 355 -19.19 -10.43 10.41
N GLN A 356 -18.51 -10.48 11.55
CA GLN A 356 -17.09 -10.07 11.67
C GLN A 356 -16.14 -11.18 11.23
N ALA A 357 -16.57 -12.43 11.31
CA ALA A 357 -15.74 -13.59 11.01
C ALA A 357 -16.56 -14.77 10.49
N ILE A 358 -15.87 -15.68 9.80
CA ILE A 358 -16.36 -17.00 9.46
C ILE A 358 -15.35 -18.09 9.88
N LEU A 359 -15.85 -19.12 10.58
CA LEU A 359 -15.10 -20.31 10.97
C LEU A 359 -15.35 -21.42 9.95
N VAL A 360 -14.29 -21.99 9.39
CA VAL A 360 -14.37 -23.02 8.34
C VAL A 360 -13.29 -24.08 8.54
N ALA A 361 -13.55 -25.34 8.13
CA ALA A 361 -12.52 -26.38 8.15
C ALA A 361 -11.47 -26.19 7.05
N GLY A 362 -11.86 -25.53 5.95
CA GLY A 362 -10.96 -25.15 4.87
C GLY A 362 -11.63 -24.18 3.90
N ILE A 363 -10.80 -23.50 3.10
CA ILE A 363 -11.24 -22.51 2.10
C ILE A 363 -10.20 -22.38 0.97
N GLY A 364 -10.66 -22.18 -0.26
CA GLY A 364 -9.77 -21.86 -1.40
C GLY A 364 -9.28 -20.40 -1.39
N GLU A 365 -8.25 -20.09 -2.19
CA GLU A 365 -7.65 -18.74 -2.24
C GLU A 365 -8.63 -17.64 -2.67
N THR A 366 -9.42 -17.90 -3.72
CA THR A 366 -10.39 -16.94 -4.27
C THR A 366 -11.46 -16.55 -3.24
N PRO A 367 -12.21 -17.48 -2.62
CA PRO A 367 -13.16 -17.13 -1.57
C PRO A 367 -12.50 -16.46 -0.36
N MET A 368 -11.28 -16.85 0.01
CA MET A 368 -10.56 -16.21 1.12
C MET A 368 -10.33 -14.71 0.86
N LYS A 369 -9.84 -14.36 -0.34
CA LYS A 369 -9.62 -12.96 -0.73
C LYS A 369 -10.91 -12.15 -0.69
N VAL A 370 -11.99 -12.69 -1.26
CA VAL A 370 -13.29 -11.99 -1.31
C VAL A 370 -13.85 -11.73 0.10
N MET A 371 -13.76 -12.70 1.02
CA MET A 371 -14.21 -12.52 2.41
C MET A 371 -13.40 -11.44 3.13
N GLN A 372 -12.06 -11.47 2.99
CA GLN A 372 -11.18 -10.46 3.59
C GLN A 372 -11.44 -9.06 3.01
N GLN A 373 -11.63 -8.96 1.69
CA GLN A 373 -12.00 -7.72 0.99
C GLN A 373 -13.38 -7.17 1.41
N ASN A 374 -14.26 -8.01 1.95
CA ASN A 374 -15.55 -7.58 2.53
C ASN A 374 -15.49 -7.41 4.05
N GLY A 375 -14.30 -7.54 4.65
CA GLY A 375 -14.09 -7.31 6.07
C GLY A 375 -14.52 -8.45 6.98
N ILE A 376 -14.64 -9.66 6.44
CA ILE A 376 -14.96 -10.86 7.20
C ILE A 376 -13.66 -11.63 7.44
N ARG A 377 -13.30 -11.79 8.70
CA ARG A 377 -12.11 -12.57 9.10
C ARG A 377 -12.36 -14.05 8.86
N VAL A 378 -11.53 -14.69 8.05
CA VAL A 378 -11.63 -16.14 7.82
C VAL A 378 -10.71 -16.86 8.79
N ILE A 379 -11.25 -17.80 9.56
CA ILE A 379 -10.48 -18.65 10.48
C ILE A 379 -10.63 -20.09 10.03
N GLN A 380 -9.52 -20.68 9.60
CA GLN A 380 -9.45 -22.10 9.29
C GLN A 380 -9.18 -22.88 10.57
N MET A 381 -10.12 -23.74 10.96
CA MET A 381 -10.00 -24.59 12.13
C MET A 381 -10.90 -25.80 12.05
N SER A 382 -10.57 -26.86 12.78
CA SER A 382 -11.47 -27.99 13.03
C SER A 382 -11.60 -28.23 14.52
N GLY A 383 -12.82 -28.51 14.98
CA GLY A 383 -13.12 -28.74 16.40
C GLY A 383 -14.35 -27.97 16.89
N LEU A 384 -14.46 -27.81 18.21
CA LEU A 384 -15.60 -27.15 18.85
C LEU A 384 -15.77 -25.70 18.39
N ILE A 385 -17.01 -25.31 18.11
CA ILE A 385 -17.36 -23.94 17.72
C ILE A 385 -16.95 -22.94 18.80
N ASP A 386 -17.17 -23.25 20.08
CA ASP A 386 -16.83 -22.37 21.20
C ASP A 386 -15.36 -21.94 21.20
N ALA A 387 -14.44 -22.86 20.88
CA ALA A 387 -13.01 -22.55 20.78
C ALA A 387 -12.71 -21.57 19.64
N GLY A 388 -13.47 -21.64 18.55
CA GLY A 388 -13.38 -20.69 17.45
C GLY A 388 -14.04 -19.35 17.73
N LEU A 389 -15.17 -19.35 18.44
CA LEU A 389 -15.82 -18.13 18.91
C LEU A 389 -14.94 -17.39 19.92
N ASP A 390 -14.29 -18.10 20.84
CA ASP A 390 -13.26 -17.56 21.73
C ASP A 390 -12.12 -16.90 20.95
N ALA A 391 -11.65 -17.56 19.88
CA ALA A 391 -10.62 -16.98 19.02
C ALA A 391 -11.09 -15.67 18.35
N VAL A 392 -12.38 -15.55 18.01
CA VAL A 392 -12.96 -14.34 17.42
C VAL A 392 -13.20 -13.24 18.46
N TYR A 393 -13.93 -13.53 19.53
CA TYR A 393 -14.40 -12.52 20.47
C TYR A 393 -13.38 -12.18 21.57
N LEU A 394 -12.47 -13.09 21.91
CA LEU A 394 -11.48 -12.92 22.97
C LEU A 394 -10.04 -12.79 22.42
N ASN A 395 -9.85 -12.85 21.10
CA ASN A 395 -8.54 -12.82 20.43
C ASN A 395 -7.57 -13.91 20.94
N LEU A 396 -8.09 -15.08 21.30
CA LEU A 396 -7.27 -16.21 21.75
C LEU A 396 -6.71 -17.01 20.55
N PRO A 397 -5.53 -17.65 20.70
CA PRO A 397 -4.98 -18.53 19.67
C PRO A 397 -5.88 -19.75 19.47
N VAL A 398 -6.14 -20.10 18.21
CA VAL A 398 -6.96 -21.25 17.83
C VAL A 398 -6.23 -22.54 18.23
N LYS A 399 -6.72 -23.22 19.26
CA LYS A 399 -6.27 -24.58 19.60
C LYS A 399 -6.90 -25.55 18.60
N THR A 400 -6.13 -25.95 17.59
CA THR A 400 -6.59 -26.91 16.58
C THR A 400 -6.60 -28.31 17.21
N LEU A 401 -7.75 -28.99 17.25
CA LEU A 401 -7.88 -30.30 17.89
C LEU A 401 -7.39 -31.48 17.02
N CYS A 402 -7.06 -31.25 15.75
CA CYS A 402 -6.35 -32.21 14.89
C CYS A 402 -5.62 -31.45 13.78
N ARG A 403 -4.31 -31.66 13.63
CA ARG A 403 -3.64 -31.42 12.34
C ARG A 403 -4.07 -32.55 11.42
N SER A 404 -5.08 -32.35 10.59
CA SER A 404 -5.21 -33.19 9.40
C SER A 404 -4.05 -32.81 8.48
N ASP A 405 -3.21 -33.77 8.15
CA ASP A 405 -2.21 -33.60 7.11
C ASP A 405 -2.90 -33.07 5.85
N TYR A 406 -2.47 -31.88 5.41
CA TYR A 406 -2.99 -31.23 4.24
C TYR A 406 -2.71 -32.12 3.02
N THR A 407 -3.67 -32.96 2.63
CA THR A 407 -3.68 -33.54 1.29
C THR A 407 -3.85 -32.39 0.31
N LYS A 408 -2.85 -32.23 -0.57
CA LYS A 408 -2.93 -31.35 -1.74
C LYS A 408 -4.30 -31.53 -2.40
N CYS A 409 -4.90 -30.41 -2.81
CA CYS A 409 -6.06 -30.43 -3.69
C CYS A 409 -5.71 -31.31 -4.91
N GLY A 410 -6.35 -32.49 -5.03
CA GLY A 410 -6.10 -33.42 -6.13
C GLY A 410 -6.24 -34.92 -5.86
N GLU A 411 -6.13 -35.42 -4.62
CA GLU A 411 -6.02 -36.89 -4.41
C GLU A 411 -7.33 -37.64 -4.07
N SER A 412 -8.46 -36.95 -3.91
CA SER A 412 -9.76 -37.64 -3.73
C SER A 412 -10.96 -36.85 -4.25
N CYS A 413 -10.76 -36.08 -5.32
CA CYS A 413 -11.88 -35.56 -6.09
C CYS A 413 -12.53 -36.72 -6.86
N ARG A 414 -13.72 -37.14 -6.43
CA ARG A 414 -14.63 -37.86 -7.33
C ARG A 414 -15.10 -36.85 -8.38
N ASP A 415 -14.72 -37.10 -9.64
CA ASP A 415 -15.07 -36.40 -10.88
C ASP A 415 -16.46 -35.70 -10.87
N ALA A 416 -16.64 -34.51 -11.46
CA ALA A 416 -16.36 -34.24 -12.87
C ALA A 416 -15.62 -32.91 -13.10
N GLY A 417 -14.54 -32.99 -13.87
CA GLY A 417 -13.64 -31.89 -14.22
C GLY A 417 -14.32 -30.65 -14.78
N ASN A 418 -14.50 -29.65 -13.92
CA ASN A 418 -14.42 -28.24 -14.28
C ASN A 418 -13.52 -27.56 -13.26
N GLY A 419 -12.30 -27.27 -13.72
CA GLY A 419 -11.18 -26.86 -12.88
C GLY A 419 -11.40 -25.57 -12.10
N CYS A 420 -10.73 -25.51 -10.95
CA CYS A 420 -10.41 -24.27 -10.26
C CYS A 420 -9.48 -23.44 -11.14
N GLY A 421 -10.06 -22.59 -11.99
CA GLY A 421 -9.40 -21.50 -12.70
C GLY A 421 -9.77 -20.15 -12.10
#